data_AF-A0A4R2MTB3-F1
#
_entry.id   AF-A0A4R2MTB3-F1
#
_cell.length_a   1.000
_cell.length_b   1.000
_cell.length_c   1.000
_cell.angle_alpha   90.00
_cell.angle_beta   90.00
_cell.angle_gamma   90.00
#
_symmetry.space_group_name_H-M   'P 1'
#
loop_
_entity.id
_entity.type
_entity.pdbx_description
1 polymer ?
#
loop_
_entity_poly.entity_id
_entity_poly.type
_entity_poly.pdbx_seq_one_letter_code
_entity_poly.pdbx_strand_id
1 'polypeptide(L)'
;MLNQLTTKAYINVTESLHDFKNNTKGVTAIEYGLIAIAVAAMIVVVFYSDTGFIQKLKGKFGDLTSLISGTTVSNTATGTP
;
A
#
# COMPACT_ATOMS: atom_id res chain seq x y z
N MET A 1 8.97 48.90 -30.56
CA MET A 1 7.98 47.89 -30.09
C MET A 1 8.30 46.48 -30.56
N LEU A 2 8.66 46.27 -31.83
CA LEU A 2 8.95 44.91 -32.36
C LEU A 2 10.08 44.18 -31.62
N ASN A 3 11.20 44.87 -31.31
CA ASN A 3 12.33 44.29 -30.56
C ASN A 3 11.93 43.74 -29.16
N GLN A 4 11.05 44.44 -28.45
CA GLN A 4 10.56 43.95 -27.14
C GLN A 4 9.66 42.73 -27.28
N LEU A 5 8.92 42.62 -28.38
CA LEU A 5 8.06 41.48 -28.67
C LEU A 5 8.89 40.25 -29.04
N THR A 6 9.92 40.40 -29.88
CA THR A 6 10.85 39.30 -30.22
C THR A 6 11.64 38.83 -29.00
N THR A 7 12.13 39.74 -28.15
CA THR A 7 12.80 39.34 -26.90
C THR A 7 11.85 38.60 -25.95
N LYS A 8 10.59 39.05 -25.81
CA LYS A 8 9.59 38.34 -24.99
C LYS A 8 9.26 36.96 -25.55
N ALA A 9 9.13 36.83 -26.87
CA ALA A 9 8.91 35.55 -27.52
C ALA A 9 10.11 34.60 -27.31
N TYR A 10 11.34 35.11 -27.48
CA TYR A 10 12.57 34.36 -27.25
C TYR A 10 12.67 33.85 -25.80
N ILE A 11 12.40 34.72 -24.82
CA ILE A 11 12.39 34.35 -23.41
C ILE A 11 11.32 33.29 -23.13
N ASN A 12 10.08 33.51 -23.58
CA ASN A 12 8.99 32.56 -23.34
C ASN A 12 9.30 31.16 -23.90
N VAL A 13 9.81 31.07 -25.13
CA VAL A 13 10.21 29.79 -25.72
C VAL A 13 11.35 29.14 -24.94
N THR A 14 12.35 29.91 -24.53
CA THR A 14 13.49 29.40 -23.77
C THR A 14 13.07 28.88 -22.40
N GLU A 15 12.24 29.63 -21.66
CA GLU A 15 11.71 29.22 -20.37
C GLU A 15 10.78 28.01 -20.50
N SER A 16 9.93 27.96 -21.53
CA SER A 16 9.06 26.80 -21.78
C SER A 16 9.85 25.52 -22.01
N LEU A 17 10.98 25.58 -22.72
CA LEU A 17 11.88 24.45 -22.92
C LEU A 17 12.63 24.08 -21.64
N HIS A 18 13.00 25.07 -20.84
CA HIS A 18 13.65 24.85 -19.55
C HIS A 18 12.71 24.13 -18.56
N ASP A 19 11.47 24.62 -18.47
CA ASP A 19 10.41 24.02 -17.66
C ASP A 19 10.07 22.61 -18.14
N PHE A 20 9.99 22.39 -19.46
CA PHE A 20 9.76 21.06 -20.02
C PHE A 20 10.88 20.08 -19.67
N LYS A 21 12.15 20.49 -19.81
CA LYS A 21 13.32 19.65 -19.47
C LYS A 21 13.34 19.30 -17.98
N ASN A 22 12.94 20.24 -17.12
CA ASN A 22 12.92 20.05 -15.67
C ASN A 22 11.59 19.45 -15.17
N ASN A 23 10.64 19.16 -16.06
CA ASN A 23 9.34 18.65 -15.69
C ASN A 23 9.43 17.16 -15.31
N THR A 24 9.48 16.87 -14.01
CA THR A 24 9.53 15.51 -13.47
C THR A 24 8.16 14.87 -13.29
N LYS A 25 7.05 15.59 -13.53
CA LYS A 25 5.68 15.11 -13.24
C LYS A 25 5.34 13.80 -13.96
N GLY A 26 5.85 13.60 -15.18
CA GLY A 26 5.64 12.38 -15.95
C GLY A 26 6.39 11.16 -15.40
N VAL A 27 7.64 11.35 -14.99
CA VAL A 27 8.49 10.29 -14.39
C VAL A 27 7.91 9.87 -13.03
N THR A 28 7.49 10.85 -12.24
CA THR A 28 6.85 10.62 -10.95
C THR A 28 5.51 9.88 -11.07
N ALA A 29 4.71 10.18 -12.11
CA ALA A 29 3.44 9.50 -12.34
C ALA A 29 3.62 8.02 -12.71
N ILE A 30 4.61 7.68 -13.54
CA ILE A 30 4.83 6.29 -13.95
C ILE A 30 5.43 5.44 -12.81
N GLU A 31 6.30 6.03 -12.00
CA GLU A 31 6.89 5.38 -10.82
C GLU A 31 5.81 5.09 -9.76
N TYR A 32 5.02 6.09 -9.38
CA TYR A 32 3.91 5.87 -8.43
C TYR A 32 2.82 4.96 -9.00
N GLY A 33 2.60 5.00 -10.32
CA GLY A 33 1.71 4.07 -11.01
C GLY A 33 2.17 2.62 -10.86
N LEU A 34 3.46 2.34 -11.07
CA LEU A 34 4.02 1.00 -10.90
C LEU A 34 3.99 0.54 -9.44
N ILE A 35 4.29 1.43 -8.49
CA ILE A 35 4.20 1.14 -7.06
C ILE A 35 2.76 0.79 -6.67
N ALA A 36 1.77 1.53 -7.17
CA ALA A 36 0.36 1.25 -6.91
C ALA A 36 -0.06 -0.14 -7.40
N ILE A 37 0.41 -0.56 -8.57
CA ILE A 37 0.17 -1.92 -9.11
C ILE A 37 0.81 -2.98 -8.20
N ALA A 38 2.05 -2.77 -7.77
CA ALA A 38 2.75 -3.71 -6.88
C ALA A 38 2.04 -3.85 -5.52
N VAL A 39 1.60 -2.74 -4.92
CA VAL A 39 0.84 -2.73 -3.67
C VAL A 39 -0.51 -3.43 -3.85
N ALA A 40 -1.23 -3.16 -4.94
CA ALA A 40 -2.50 -3.83 -5.23
C ALA A 40 -2.34 -5.35 -5.37
N ALA A 41 -1.33 -5.81 -6.12
CA ALA A 41 -1.02 -7.23 -6.25
C ALA A 41 -0.68 -7.88 -4.90
N MET A 42 0.10 -7.19 -4.06
CA MET A 42 0.46 -7.65 -2.71
C MET A 42 -0.78 -7.81 -1.82
N ILE A 43 -1.70 -6.84 -1.85
CA ILE A 43 -2.98 -6.92 -1.13
C ILE A 43 -3.78 -8.14 -1.61
N VAL A 44 -3.91 -8.35 -2.92
CA VAL A 44 -4.64 -9.50 -3.46
C VAL A 44 -4.04 -10.82 -2.97
N VAL A 45 -2.72 -10.98 -3.04
CA VAL A 45 -2.05 -12.21 -2.58
C VAL A 45 -2.27 -12.45 -1.09
N VAL A 46 -2.13 -11.43 -0.25
CA VAL A 46 -2.25 -11.57 1.21
C VAL A 46 -3.69 -11.85 1.64
N PHE A 47 -4.67 -11.19 1.02
CA PHE A 47 -6.06 -11.17 1.47
C PHE A 47 -6.97 -12.16 0.74
N TYR A 48 -6.69 -12.49 -0.53
CA TYR A 48 -7.60 -13.29 -1.37
C TYR A 48 -7.06 -14.67 -1.74
N SER A 49 -5.82 -15.02 -1.42
CA SER A 49 -5.35 -16.39 -1.67
C SER A 49 -5.88 -17.36 -0.61
N ASP A 50 -6.36 -18.54 -1.06
CA ASP A 50 -6.88 -19.60 -0.19
C ASP A 50 -5.82 -20.16 0.77
N THR A 51 -4.55 -20.01 0.42
CA THR A 51 -3.38 -20.37 1.26
C THR A 51 -2.68 -19.15 1.87
N GLY A 52 -3.32 -17.99 1.77
CA GLY A 52 -2.81 -16.69 2.18
C GLY A 52 -2.65 -16.54 3.68
N PHE A 53 -2.03 -15.43 4.06
CA PHE A 53 -1.75 -15.10 5.45
C PHE A 53 -3.03 -15.08 6.30
N ILE A 54 -4.10 -14.46 5.81
CA ILE A 54 -5.38 -14.36 6.52
C ILE A 54 -5.98 -15.75 6.79
N GLN A 55 -5.87 -16.67 5.84
CA GLN A 55 -6.48 -17.99 5.96
C GLN A 55 -5.71 -18.86 6.97
N LYS A 56 -4.38 -18.76 7.00
CA LYS A 56 -3.55 -19.37 8.05
C LYS A 56 -3.83 -18.77 9.42
N LEU A 57 -4.02 -17.46 9.50
CA LEU A 57 -4.33 -16.77 10.75
C LEU A 57 -5.68 -17.22 11.30
N LYS A 58 -6.72 -17.28 10.44
CA LYS A 58 -8.04 -17.84 10.79
C LYS A 58 -7.93 -19.27 11.30
N GLY A 59 -7.13 -20.11 10.64
CA GLY A 59 -6.88 -21.48 11.08
C GLY A 59 -6.32 -21.54 12.51
N LYS A 60 -5.28 -20.74 12.81
CA LYS A 60 -4.67 -20.71 14.15
C LYS A 60 -5.60 -20.18 15.23
N PHE A 61 -6.43 -19.19 14.93
CA PHE A 61 -7.45 -18.74 15.87
C PHE A 61 -8.54 -19.80 16.06
N GLY A 62 -8.92 -20.54 15.02
CA GLY A 62 -9.83 -21.68 15.12
C GLY A 62 -9.29 -22.78 16.03
N ASP A 63 -8.02 -23.16 15.83
CA ASP A 63 -7.31 -24.12 16.68
C ASP A 63 -7.33 -23.66 18.15
N LEU A 64 -7.02 -22.39 18.40
CA LEU A 64 -7.02 -21.80 19.73
C LEU A 64 -8.42 -21.80 20.37
N THR A 65 -9.45 -21.41 19.62
CA THR A 65 -10.84 -21.46 20.09
C THR A 65 -11.22 -22.88 20.46
N SER A 66 -10.91 -23.86 19.62
CA SER A 66 -11.18 -25.27 19.92
C SER A 66 -10.49 -25.74 21.19
N LEU A 67 -9.24 -25.33 21.41
CA LEU A 67 -8.47 -25.69 22.61
C LEU A 67 -9.10 -25.09 23.87
N ILE A 68 -9.47 -23.81 23.83
CA ILE A 68 -10.10 -23.11 24.95
C ILE A 68 -11.47 -23.71 25.26
N SER A 69 -12.32 -23.91 24.24
CA SER A 69 -13.66 -24.48 24.42
C SER A 69 -13.64 -25.93 24.92
N GLY A 70 -12.64 -26.71 24.53
CA GLY A 70 -12.46 -28.09 25.00
C GLY A 70 -11.84 -28.19 26.40
N THR A 71 -11.26 -27.10 26.92
CA THR A 71 -10.68 -27.09 28.26
C THR A 71 -11.78 -26.92 29.30
N THR A 72 -12.09 -27.99 30.02
CA THR A 72 -12.91 -27.88 31.23
C THR A 72 -12.05 -27.31 32.34
N VAL A 73 -12.39 -26.10 32.83
CA VAL A 73 -11.76 -25.55 34.03
C VAL A 73 -12.26 -26.35 35.23
N SER A 74 -11.50 -27.37 35.61
CA SER A 74 -11.70 -28.03 36.90
C SER A 74 -11.32 -27.05 38.00
N ASN A 75 -12.32 -26.37 38.58
CA ASN A 75 -12.15 -25.68 39.85
C ASN A 75 -11.97 -26.75 40.92
N THR A 76 -10.73 -27.16 41.19
CA THR A 76 -10.39 -27.93 42.39
C THR A 76 -10.45 -26.98 43.58
N ALA A 77 -11.65 -26.50 43.92
CA ALA A 77 -11.95 -26.00 45.24
C ALA A 77 -12.09 -27.22 46.15
N THR A 78 -10.96 -27.79 46.59
CA THR A 78 -10.92 -28.60 47.81
C THR A 78 -11.05 -27.63 48.99
N GLY A 79 -12.24 -27.07 49.14
CA GLY A 79 -12.72 -26.51 50.39
C GLY A 79 -13.23 -27.67 51.24
N THR A 80 -12.34 -28.26 52.02
CA THR A 80 -12.74 -29.08 53.17
C THR A 80 -13.09 -28.12 54.31
N PRO A 81 -14.27 -28.26 54.95
CA PRO A 81 -14.62 -27.51 56.16
C PRO A 81 -13.71 -27.86 57.34
#